data_AF-A0A6G7J380-F1
#
_entry.id   AF-A0A6G7J380-F1
#
_cell.length_a   1.000
_cell.length_b   1.000
_cell.length_c   1.000
_cell.angle_alpha   90.00
_cell.angle_beta   90.00
_cell.angle_gamma   90.00
#
_symmetry.space_group_name_H-M   'P 1'
#
loop_
_entity.id
_entity.type
_entity.pdbx_description
1 polymer ?
#
loop_
_entity_poly.entity_id
_entity_poly.type
_entity_poly.pdbx_seq_one_letter_code
_entity_poly.pdbx_strand_id
1 'polypeptide(L)'
;MGLIKKLNKWANAHTYLILDLIRVLLGIVFFVKGIEFMTHHEEMERLAAPFQNIPGGMILLHYLIPAHFVGGILIVVGLLTRWAAIAQLPLLFGAVLTNFLGQMDTNNLMLAIIVLITSLFFIIYGSGKHSVDYYLKMQQ
;
A
#
# COMPACT_ATOMS: atom_id res chain seq x y z
N MET A 1 -26.31 -32.62 -9.49
CA MET A 1 -24.83 -32.73 -9.52
C MET A 1 -24.13 -31.72 -10.45
N GLY A 2 -24.61 -31.47 -11.68
CA GLY A 2 -23.97 -30.54 -12.61
C GLY A 2 -23.96 -29.06 -12.16
N LEU A 3 -25.06 -28.58 -11.57
CA LEU A 3 -25.19 -27.21 -11.07
C LEU A 3 -24.16 -26.90 -9.97
N ILE A 4 -24.04 -27.77 -8.97
CA ILE A 4 -23.10 -27.63 -7.85
C ILE A 4 -21.65 -27.60 -8.34
N LYS A 5 -21.28 -28.48 -9.28
CA LYS A 5 -19.95 -28.46 -9.90
C LYS A 5 -19.67 -27.16 -10.67
N LYS A 6 -20.68 -26.62 -11.38
CA LYS A 6 -20.57 -25.37 -12.13
C LYS A 6 -20.40 -24.16 -11.19
N LEU A 7 -21.18 -24.11 -10.11
CA LEU A 7 -21.08 -23.07 -9.09
C LEU A 7 -19.73 -23.11 -8.35
N ASN A 8 -19.24 -24.30 -7.95
CA ASN A 8 -17.92 -24.43 -7.34
C ASN A 8 -16.78 -24.03 -8.29
N LYS A 9 -16.87 -24.39 -9.58
CA LYS A 9 -15.88 -23.99 -10.57
C LYS A 9 -15.87 -22.48 -10.78
N TRP A 10 -17.05 -21.85 -10.80
CA TRP A 10 -17.18 -20.39 -10.87
C TRP A 10 -16.58 -19.72 -9.63
N ALA A 11 -16.96 -20.18 -8.43
CA ALA A 11 -16.45 -19.63 -7.18
C ALA A 11 -14.91 -19.70 -7.13
N ASN A 12 -14.32 -20.86 -7.40
CA ASN A 12 -12.87 -21.04 -7.42
C ASN A 12 -12.15 -20.18 -8.47
N ALA A 13 -12.81 -19.87 -9.60
CA ALA A 13 -12.25 -18.98 -10.60
C ALA A 13 -12.28 -17.50 -10.15
N HIS A 14 -13.24 -17.12 -9.31
CA HIS A 14 -13.45 -15.72 -8.91
C HIS A 14 -12.87 -15.40 -7.51
N THR A 15 -12.41 -16.39 -6.74
CA THR A 15 -11.80 -16.19 -5.41
C THR A 15 -10.67 -15.16 -5.40
N TYR A 16 -9.92 -15.05 -6.51
CA TYR A 16 -8.78 -14.13 -6.61
C TYR A 16 -9.18 -12.70 -6.97
N LEU A 17 -10.38 -12.48 -7.51
CA LEU A 17 -10.81 -11.14 -7.95
C LEU A 17 -10.93 -10.15 -6.79
N ILE A 18 -11.38 -10.61 -5.62
CA ILE A 18 -11.48 -9.77 -4.43
C ILE A 18 -10.09 -9.34 -3.98
N LEU A 19 -9.13 -10.28 -3.98
CA LEU A 19 -7.75 -9.99 -3.64
C LEU A 19 -7.14 -8.96 -4.60
N ASP A 20 -7.35 -9.15 -5.91
CA ASP A 20 -6.85 -8.22 -6.92
C ASP A 20 -7.49 -6.83 -6.79
N LEU A 21 -8.79 -6.77 -6.49
CA LEU A 21 -9.49 -5.50 -6.25
C LEU A 21 -8.91 -4.75 -5.05
N ILE A 22 -8.69 -5.45 -3.92
CA ILE A 22 -8.07 -4.85 -2.73
C ILE A 22 -6.65 -4.38 -3.05
N ARG A 23 -5.88 -5.17 -3.81
CA ARG A 23 -4.51 -4.79 -4.24
C ARG A 23 -4.52 -3.52 -5.08
N VAL A 24 -5.39 -3.46 -6.09
CA VAL A 24 -5.50 -2.30 -6.98
C VAL A 24 -5.94 -1.06 -6.20
N LEU A 25 -6.94 -1.18 -5.33
CA LEU A 25 -7.37 -0.07 -4.47
C LEU A 25 -6.25 0.42 -3.55
N LEU A 26 -5.51 -0.51 -2.92
CA LEU A 26 -4.35 -0.16 -2.10
C LEU A 26 -3.31 0.63 -2.91
N GLY A 27 -2.96 0.14 -4.09
CA GLY A 27 -1.99 0.81 -4.96
C GLY A 27 -2.45 2.19 -5.43
N ILE A 28 -3.75 2.36 -5.74
CA ILE A 28 -4.35 3.65 -6.08
C ILE A 28 -4.25 4.62 -4.90
N VAL A 29 -4.54 4.18 -3.67
CA VAL A 29 -4.42 5.03 -2.47
C VAL A 29 -2.99 5.56 -2.32
N PHE A 30 -1.98 4.70 -2.45
CA PHE A 30 -0.58 5.15 -2.41
C PHE A 30 -0.22 6.09 -3.55
N PHE A 31 -0.66 5.79 -4.77
CA PHE A 31 -0.39 6.63 -5.93
C PHE A 31 -0.95 8.04 -5.77
N VAL A 32 -2.23 8.14 -5.36
CA VAL A 32 -2.90 9.42 -5.11
C VAL A 32 -2.20 10.18 -3.99
N LYS A 33 -1.86 9.52 -2.88
CA LYS A 33 -1.09 10.16 -1.80
C LYS A 33 0.29 10.63 -2.25
N GLY A 34 0.94 9.89 -3.15
CA GLY A 34 2.19 10.31 -3.78
C GLY A 34 2.04 11.61 -4.58
N ILE A 35 0.95 11.75 -5.35
CA ILE A 35 0.62 13.00 -6.06
C ILE A 35 0.32 14.12 -5.06
N GLU A 36 -0.47 13.85 -4.03
CA GLU A 36 -0.82 14.85 -3.01
C GLU A 36 0.44 15.43 -2.33
N PHE A 37 1.45 14.61 -2.04
CA PHE A 37 2.72 15.08 -1.48
C PHE A 37 3.57 15.88 -2.48
N MET A 38 3.48 15.58 -3.78
CA MET A 38 4.13 16.40 -4.80
C MET A 38 3.49 17.79 -4.91
N THR A 39 2.17 17.88 -4.76
CA THR A 39 1.42 19.14 -4.91
C THR A 39 1.31 19.95 -3.62
N HIS A 40 1.34 19.29 -2.45
CA HIS A 40 1.19 19.90 -1.13
C HIS A 40 2.37 19.56 -0.23
N HIS A 41 3.45 20.34 -0.35
CA HIS A 41 4.69 20.10 0.40
C HIS A 41 4.50 20.14 1.92
N GLU A 42 3.58 20.95 2.42
CA GLU A 42 3.27 21.07 3.86
C GLU A 42 2.80 19.74 4.47
N GLU A 43 1.98 18.96 3.74
CA GLU A 43 1.52 17.66 4.22
C GLU A 43 2.66 16.64 4.29
N MET A 44 3.56 16.68 3.29
CA MET A 44 4.75 15.84 3.27
C MET A 44 5.68 16.17 4.45
N GLU A 45 5.95 17.46 4.68
CA GLU A 45 6.79 17.92 5.78
C GLU A 45 6.20 17.55 7.14
N ARG A 46 4.88 17.68 7.30
CA ARG A 46 4.18 17.28 8.53
C ARG A 46 4.35 15.79 8.82
N LEU A 47 4.23 14.93 7.81
CA LEU A 47 4.43 13.48 7.96
C LEU A 47 5.88 13.10 8.20
N ALA A 48 6.82 13.90 7.69
CA ALA A 48 8.25 13.71 7.90
C ALA A 48 8.74 14.26 9.24
N ALA A 49 7.98 15.15 9.90
CA ALA A 49 8.37 15.82 11.13
C ALA A 49 8.91 14.88 12.23
N PRO A 50 8.30 13.69 12.49
CA PRO A 50 8.85 12.75 13.48
C PRO A 50 10.25 12.23 13.13
N PHE A 51 10.65 12.33 11.87
CA PHE A 51 11.90 11.81 11.34
C PHE A 51 12.92 12.89 10.97
N GLN A 52 12.60 14.19 11.09
CA GLN A 52 13.52 15.26 10.68
C GLN A 52 14.81 15.29 11.54
N ASN A 53 14.69 14.96 12.83
CA ASN A 53 15.81 15.03 13.78
C ASN A 53 16.60 13.72 13.93
N ILE A 54 16.23 12.65 13.20
CA ILE A 54 16.99 11.40 13.21
C ILE A 54 18.08 11.40 12.12
N PRO A 55 19.22 10.73 12.34
CA PRO A 55 20.20 10.52 11.29
C PRO A 55 19.55 9.89 10.05
N GLY A 56 19.66 10.56 8.90
CA GLY A 56 19.03 10.12 7.65
C GLY A 56 17.62 10.68 7.38
N GLY A 57 17.08 11.56 8.24
CA GLY A 57 15.76 12.18 8.03
C GLY A 57 15.58 12.87 6.67
N MET A 58 16.65 13.49 6.15
CA MET A 58 16.63 14.13 4.82
C MET A 58 16.51 13.14 3.66
N ILE A 59 17.06 11.93 3.81
CA ILE A 59 16.88 10.84 2.84
C ILE A 59 15.42 10.38 2.88
N LEU A 60 14.83 10.30 4.08
CA LEU A 60 13.45 9.90 4.25
C LEU A 60 12.49 10.86 3.53
N LEU A 61 12.73 12.19 3.62
CA LEU A 61 11.95 13.20 2.90
C LEU A 61 11.92 12.97 1.38
N HIS A 62 13.09 12.71 0.77
CA HIS A 62 13.19 12.44 -0.67
C HIS A 62 12.64 11.06 -1.06
N TYR A 63 12.55 10.16 -0.09
CA TYR A 63 12.01 8.82 -0.28
C TYR A 63 10.46 8.79 -0.27
N LEU A 64 9.80 9.70 0.46
CA LEU A 64 8.34 9.64 0.67
C LEU A 64 7.56 9.61 -0.65
N ILE A 65 7.86 10.57 -1.52
CA ILE A 65 7.18 10.76 -2.80
C ILE A 65 7.39 9.54 -3.72
N PRO A 66 8.62 9.12 -4.07
CA PRO A 66 8.82 7.98 -4.96
C PRO A 66 8.30 6.68 -4.35
N ALA A 67 8.39 6.49 -3.03
CA ALA A 67 7.82 5.32 -2.37
C ALA A 67 6.32 5.22 -2.62
N HIS A 68 5.55 6.27 -2.35
CA HIS A 68 4.10 6.27 -2.56
C HIS A 68 3.71 6.24 -4.03
N PHE A 69 4.35 7.07 -4.85
CA PHE A 69 4.00 7.21 -6.26
C PHE A 69 4.37 5.96 -7.08
N VAL A 70 5.65 5.59 -7.07
CA VAL A 70 6.13 4.43 -7.84
C VAL A 70 5.67 3.13 -7.18
N GLY A 71 5.75 3.04 -5.85
CA GLY A 71 5.25 1.87 -5.12
C GLY A 71 3.75 1.64 -5.31
N GLY A 72 2.95 2.69 -5.40
CA GLY A 72 1.53 2.60 -5.74
C GLY A 72 1.31 1.94 -7.10
N ILE A 73 2.02 2.39 -8.15
CA ILE A 73 1.96 1.79 -9.50
C ILE A 73 2.35 0.31 -9.46
N LEU A 74 3.47 0.00 -8.79
CA LEU A 74 3.97 -1.36 -8.63
C LEU A 74 2.94 -2.28 -7.96
N ILE A 75 2.28 -1.81 -6.90
CA ILE A 75 1.21 -2.56 -6.20
C ILE A 75 0.00 -2.77 -7.12
N VAL A 76 -0.44 -1.74 -7.87
CA VAL A 76 -1.59 -1.86 -8.81
C VAL A 76 -1.36 -3.00 -9.80
N VAL A 77 -0.22 -2.99 -10.50
CA VAL A 77 0.10 -4.03 -11.49
C VAL A 77 0.49 -5.36 -10.84
N GLY A 78 0.78 -5.34 -9.54
CA GLY A 78 1.21 -6.51 -8.79
C GLY A 78 2.64 -6.94 -9.15
N LEU A 79 3.56 -5.98 -9.27
CA LEU A 79 5.00 -6.20 -9.48
C LEU A 79 5.77 -5.84 -8.21
N LEU A 80 6.66 -6.73 -7.76
CA LEU A 80 7.43 -6.59 -6.52
C LEU A 80 6.56 -6.24 -5.32
N THR A 81 5.34 -6.77 -5.24
CA THR A 81 4.29 -6.25 -4.36
C THR A 81 4.68 -6.29 -2.88
N ARG A 82 5.40 -7.34 -2.45
CA ARG A 82 5.92 -7.44 -1.08
C ARG A 82 6.90 -6.31 -0.78
N TRP A 83 7.86 -6.08 -1.67
CA TRP A 83 8.87 -5.02 -1.52
C TRP A 83 8.26 -3.63 -1.63
N ALA A 84 7.34 -3.43 -2.57
CA ALA A 84 6.60 -2.18 -2.73
C ALA A 84 5.75 -1.86 -1.49
N ALA A 85 5.16 -2.87 -0.83
CA ALA A 85 4.42 -2.69 0.42
C ALA A 85 5.34 -2.47 1.65
N ILE A 86 6.48 -3.17 1.74
CA ILE A 86 7.50 -2.93 2.78
C ILE A 86 7.98 -1.48 2.71
N ALA A 87 8.22 -0.97 1.50
CA ALA A 87 8.62 0.40 1.27
C ALA A 87 7.62 1.44 1.82
N GLN A 88 6.33 1.08 1.96
CA GLN A 88 5.33 2.00 2.53
C GLN A 88 5.33 2.04 4.06
N LEU A 89 5.89 1.03 4.73
CA LEU A 89 5.78 0.91 6.19
C LEU A 89 6.31 2.13 6.95
N PRO A 90 7.51 2.67 6.67
CA PRO A 90 8.01 3.84 7.38
C PRO A 90 7.06 5.04 7.31
N LEU A 91 6.42 5.23 6.15
CA LEU A 91 5.48 6.31 5.91
C LEU A 91 4.17 6.12 6.66
N LEU A 92 3.64 4.90 6.67
CA LEU A 92 2.41 4.56 7.39
C LEU A 92 2.60 4.70 8.90
N PHE A 93 3.75 4.29 9.42
CA PHE A 93 4.12 4.57 10.81
C PHE A 93 4.23 6.08 11.07
N GLY A 94 4.83 6.84 10.15
CA GLY A 94 4.85 8.31 10.19
C GLY A 94 3.46 8.91 10.29
N ALA A 95 2.51 8.46 9.47
CA ALA A 95 1.14 8.93 9.46
C ALA A 95 0.41 8.65 10.77
N VAL A 96 0.52 7.42 11.29
CA VAL A 96 -0.08 7.04 12.57
C VAL A 96 0.52 7.86 13.71
N LEU A 97 1.85 7.96 13.78
CA LEU A 97 2.55 8.70 14.84
C LEU A 97 2.22 10.20 14.81
N THR A 98 2.27 10.82 13.64
CA THR A 98 1.95 12.25 13.45
C THR A 98 0.51 12.56 13.87
N ASN A 99 -0.42 11.64 13.65
CA ASN A 99 -1.80 11.81 14.06
C ASN A 99 -2.00 11.74 15.59
N PHE A 100 -1.14 10.99 16.31
CA PHE A 100 -1.15 10.96 17.78
C PHE A 100 -0.37 12.10 18.42
N LEU A 101 0.70 12.59 17.78
CA LEU A 101 1.53 13.68 18.28
C LEU A 101 0.97 15.08 17.97
N GLY A 102 0.18 15.19 16.89
CA GLY A 102 -0.45 16.45 16.47
C GLY A 102 -1.93 16.52 16.80
N GLN A 103 -2.66 17.37 16.07
CA GLN A 103 -4.11 17.38 16.12
C GLN A 103 -4.64 16.07 15.49
N MET A 104 -5.34 15.28 16.31
CA MET A 104 -5.90 14.00 15.92
C MET A 104 -7.00 14.19 14.87
N ASP A 105 -6.84 13.53 13.73
CA ASP A 105 -7.88 13.35 12.73
C ASP A 105 -8.30 11.88 12.69
N THR A 106 -9.53 11.59 13.10
CA THR A 106 -10.05 10.22 13.19
C THR A 106 -10.15 9.56 11.82
N ASN A 107 -10.47 10.32 10.77
CA ASN A 107 -10.61 9.78 9.41
C ASN A 107 -9.25 9.40 8.85
N ASN A 108 -8.25 10.28 9.02
CA ASN A 108 -6.89 10.00 8.57
C ASN A 108 -6.27 8.84 9.35
N LEU A 109 -6.51 8.75 10.65
CA LEU A 109 -6.05 7.61 11.46
C LEU A 109 -6.67 6.30 11.00
N MET A 110 -7.99 6.28 10.78
CA MET A 110 -8.69 5.09 10.32
C MET A 110 -8.18 4.64 8.94
N LEU A 111 -7.99 5.58 8.01
CA LEU A 111 -7.41 5.31 6.71
C LEU A 111 -5.98 4.75 6.84
N ALA A 112 -5.12 5.40 7.64
CA ALA A 112 -3.75 4.95 7.85
C ALA A 112 -3.68 3.53 8.44
N ILE A 113 -4.55 3.21 9.40
CA ILE A 113 -4.64 1.87 10.00
C ILE A 113 -5.11 0.83 8.97
N ILE A 114 -6.15 1.12 8.19
CA ILE A 114 -6.65 0.22 7.16
C ILE A 114 -5.57 -0.05 6.11
N VAL A 115 -4.90 1.00 5.64
CA VAL A 115 -3.81 0.89 4.65
C VAL A 115 -2.62 0.12 5.22
N LEU A 116 -2.27 0.34 6.49
CA LEU A 116 -1.21 -0.39 7.18
C LEU A 116 -1.52 -1.88 7.29
N ILE A 117 -2.71 -2.25 7.79
CA ILE A 117 -3.13 -3.65 7.90
C ILE A 117 -3.16 -4.30 6.52
N THR A 118 -3.71 -3.63 5.51
CA THR A 118 -3.77 -4.14 4.13
C THR A 118 -2.37 -4.33 3.55
N SER A 119 -1.45 -3.40 3.80
CA SER A 119 -0.05 -3.52 3.37
C SER A 119 0.64 -4.69 4.04
N LEU A 120 0.50 -4.85 5.36
CA LEU A 120 1.03 -6.00 6.10
C LEU A 120 0.48 -7.32 5.56
N PHE A 121 -0.81 -7.36 5.22
CA PHE A 121 -1.42 -8.52 4.57
C PHE A 121 -0.72 -8.84 3.22
N PHE A 122 -0.49 -7.86 2.34
CA PHE A 122 0.21 -8.10 1.08
C PHE A 122 1.70 -8.42 1.22
N ILE A 123 2.35 -7.97 2.30
CA ILE A 123 3.72 -8.36 2.63
C ILE A 123 3.80 -9.85 2.93
N ILE A 124 2.78 -10.42 3.61
CA ILE A 124 2.74 -11.84 3.99
C ILE A 124 2.17 -12.71 2.86
N TYR A 125 1.04 -12.31 2.27
CA TYR A 125 0.31 -13.09 1.27
C TYR A 125 0.96 -13.02 -0.12
N GLY A 126 1.52 -11.87 -0.50
CA GLY A 126 1.98 -11.60 -1.86
C GLY A 126 0.84 -11.15 -2.79
N SER A 127 1.11 -11.14 -4.09
CA SER A 127 0.31 -10.37 -5.05
C SER A 127 -0.87 -11.08 -5.72
N GLY A 128 -1.07 -12.38 -5.50
CA GLY A 128 -2.18 -13.12 -6.11
C GLY A 128 -1.94 -13.51 -7.58
N LYS A 129 -2.91 -14.19 -8.19
CA LYS A 129 -2.77 -14.82 -9.52
C LYS A 129 -2.85 -13.85 -10.70
N HIS A 130 -3.60 -12.76 -10.59
CA HIS A 130 -3.67 -11.74 -11.64
C HIS A 130 -2.69 -10.61 -11.35
N SER A 131 -1.41 -10.96 -11.22
CA SER A 131 -0.30 -10.05 -10.93
C SER A 131 0.87 -10.30 -11.87
N VAL A 132 1.69 -9.27 -12.10
CA VAL A 132 2.93 -9.41 -12.87
C VAL A 132 3.91 -10.37 -12.16
N ASP A 133 3.99 -10.33 -10.83
CA ASP A 133 4.79 -11.28 -10.03
C ASP A 133 4.41 -12.74 -10.33
N TYR A 134 3.11 -13.05 -10.44
CA TYR A 134 2.64 -14.39 -10.78
C TYR A 134 3.01 -14.77 -12.22
N TYR A 135 2.82 -13.85 -13.17
CA TYR A 135 3.20 -14.06 -14.57
C TYR A 135 4.70 -14.34 -14.72
N LEU A 136 5.54 -13.62 -13.98
CA LEU A 136 6.99 -13.79 -13.95
C LEU A 136 7.46 -14.93 -13.03
N LYS A 137 6.55 -15.66 -12.38
CA LYS A 137 6.83 -16.76 -11.44
C LYS A 137 7.74 -16.34 -10.26
N MET A 138 7.54 -15.12 -9.77
CA MET A 138 8.29 -14.53 -8.66
C MET A 138 7.70 -14.88 -7.27
N GLN A 139 6.51 -15.47 -7.23
CA GLN A 139 5.89 -15.97 -6.00
C GLN A 139 6.45 -17.37 -5.69
N GLN A 140 7.53 -17.43 -4.91
CA GLN A 140 7.96 -18.65 -4.22
C GLN A 140 7.56 -18.60 -2.74
#